data_AF-F4PNG8-F1
#
_entry.id   AF-F4PNG8-F1
#
_cell.length_a   1.000
_cell.length_b   1.000
_cell.length_c   1.000
_cell.angle_alpha   90.00
_cell.angle_beta   90.00
_cell.angle_gamma   90.00
#
_symmetry.space_group_name_H-M   'P 1'
#
loop_
_entity.id
_entity.type
_entity.pdbx_description
1 polymer ?
#
loop_
_entity_poly.entity_id
_entity_poly.type
_entity_poly.pdbx_seq_one_letter_code
_entity_poly.pdbx_strand_id
1 'polypeptide(L)'
;MATSVQEARYILLYLGRISFLGVDYVRDRAKPQFLANKDLTDLEEINKCINRTKYVVGEVEAMHKFHKYRTLKKAYDREFQLVNDQFNVETFNLKDNNDNMNQKS
;
A
#
# COMPACT_ATOMS: atom_id res chain seq x y z
N MET A 1 1.27 18.84 19.06
CA MET A 1 2.42 18.11 18.48
C MET A 1 2.39 16.63 18.83
N ALA A 2 2.45 16.24 20.12
CA ALA A 2 2.30 14.83 20.50
C ALA A 2 0.95 14.22 20.05
N THR A 3 -0.15 14.97 20.17
CA THR A 3 -1.50 14.52 19.78
C THR A 3 -1.60 14.24 18.27
N SER A 4 -1.06 15.11 17.42
CA SER A 4 -1.16 14.98 15.96
C SER A 4 -0.36 13.81 15.38
N VAL A 5 0.78 13.47 15.98
CA VAL A 5 1.56 12.28 15.59
C VAL A 5 0.84 10.99 16.01
N GLN A 6 0.25 10.97 17.21
CA GLN A 6 -0.55 9.82 17.65
C GLN A 6 -1.79 9.64 16.77
N GLU A 7 -2.50 10.72 16.44
CA GLU A 7 -3.63 10.70 15.49
C GLU A 7 -3.21 10.10 14.14
N ALA A 8 -2.10 10.56 13.55
CA ALA A 8 -1.59 10.04 12.28
C ALA A 8 -1.32 8.52 12.35
N ARG A 9 -0.77 8.04 13.45
CA ARG A 9 -0.54 6.60 13.69
C ARG A 9 -1.85 5.82 13.82
N TYR A 10 -2.83 6.33 14.57
CA TYR A 10 -4.13 5.67 14.73
C TYR A 10 -4.90 5.59 13.42
N ILE A 11 -4.90 6.67 12.63
CA ILE A 11 -5.56 6.72 11.32
C ILE A 11 -4.97 5.67 10.38
N LEU A 12 -3.64 5.54 10.30
CA LEU A 12 -2.98 4.51 9.50
C LEU A 12 -3.37 3.09 9.92
N LEU A 13 -3.37 2.80 11.22
CA LEU A 13 -3.75 1.47 11.72
C LEU A 13 -5.23 1.17 11.51
N TYR A 14 -6.09 2.18 11.66
CA TYR A 14 -7.50 2.07 11.33
C TYR A 14 -7.71 1.79 9.84
N LEU A 15 -6.97 2.48 8.97
CA LEU A 15 -6.98 2.24 7.52
C LEU A 15 -6.57 0.82 7.15
N GLY A 16 -5.60 0.24 7.85
CA GLY A 16 -5.27 -1.17 7.72
C GLY A 16 -6.48 -2.10 7.94
N ARG A 17 -7.39 -1.78 8.87
CA ARG A 17 -8.58 -2.61 9.14
C ARG A 17 -9.62 -2.57 8.03
N ILE A 18 -9.77 -1.41 7.39
CA ILE A 18 -10.80 -1.19 6.37
C ILE A 18 -10.29 -1.43 4.94
N SER A 19 -8.98 -1.29 4.72
CA SER A 19 -8.37 -1.45 3.41
C SER A 19 -8.28 -2.92 3.00
N PHE A 20 -8.16 -3.17 1.69
CA PHE A 20 -7.99 -4.53 1.15
C PHE A 20 -6.63 -5.15 1.49
N LEU A 21 -5.66 -4.34 1.95
CA LEU A 21 -4.29 -4.76 2.27
C LEU A 21 -4.19 -5.40 3.67
N GLY A 22 -5.11 -5.08 4.58
CA GLY A 22 -5.11 -5.59 5.95
C GLY A 22 -4.23 -4.80 6.93
N VAL A 23 -4.47 -5.02 8.23
CA VAL A 23 -3.82 -4.29 9.33
C VAL A 23 -2.33 -4.56 9.39
N ASP A 24 -1.95 -5.83 9.28
CA ASP A 24 -0.57 -6.25 9.44
C ASP A 24 0.31 -5.66 8.34
N TYR A 25 -0.19 -5.66 7.09
CA TYR A 25 0.51 -5.06 5.94
C TYR A 25 0.85 -3.57 6.16
N VAL A 26 -0.11 -2.80 6.67
CA VAL A 26 0.07 -1.36 6.93
C VAL A 26 0.94 -1.15 8.16
N ARG A 27 0.72 -1.94 9.22
CA ARG A 27 1.50 -1.86 10.46
C ARG A 27 2.98 -2.14 10.23
N ASP A 28 3.32 -3.19 9.49
CA ASP A 28 4.70 -3.61 9.25
C ASP A 28 5.51 -2.56 8.47
N ARG A 29 4.84 -1.78 7.62
CA ARG A 29 5.46 -0.68 6.86
C ARG A 29 5.46 0.65 7.60
N ALA A 30 4.41 0.94 8.36
CA ALA A 30 4.30 2.19 9.11
C ALA A 30 5.21 2.22 10.34
N LYS A 31 5.27 1.11 11.08
CA LYS A 31 6.04 0.99 12.33
C LYS A 31 7.52 1.38 12.19
N PRO A 32 8.31 0.89 11.21
CA PRO A 32 9.71 1.28 11.08
C PRO A 32 9.89 2.77 10.78
N GLN A 33 8.99 3.39 10.02
CA GLN A 33 9.05 4.81 9.70
C GLN A 33 8.81 5.69 10.93
N PHE A 34 7.83 5.34 11.77
CA PHE A 34 7.60 6.04 13.03
C PHE A 34 8.74 5.84 14.03
N LEU A 35 9.38 4.65 14.05
CA LEU A 35 10.52 4.39 14.91
C LEU A 35 11.78 5.17 14.48
N ALA A 36 12.02 5.27 13.17
CA ALA A 36 13.14 6.03 12.63
C ALA A 36 13.04 7.53 12.96
N ASN A 37 11.82 8.07 12.98
CA ASN A 37 11.56 9.48 13.24
C ASN A 37 11.21 9.79 14.71
N LYS A 38 11.43 8.86 15.65
CA LYS A 38 11.03 9.04 17.05
C LYS A 38 11.77 10.17 17.77
N ASP A 39 13.03 10.39 17.40
CA ASP A 39 13.95 11.36 18.03
C ASP A 39 13.95 12.71 17.30
N LEU A 40 13.12 12.88 16.27
CA LEU A 40 12.97 14.14 15.56
C LEU A 40 12.44 15.21 16.52
N THR A 41 13.21 16.29 16.67
CA THR A 41 12.84 17.42 17.54
C THR A 41 12.47 18.66 16.72
N ASP A 42 12.87 18.71 15.45
CA ASP A 42 12.54 19.82 14.56
C ASP A 42 11.06 19.81 14.12
N LEU A 43 10.42 20.96 14.25
CA LEU A 43 8.99 21.13 14.01
C LEU A 43 8.64 21.02 12.52
N GLU A 44 9.51 21.52 11.65
CA GLU A 44 9.28 21.53 10.21
C GLU A 44 9.34 20.11 9.65
N GLU A 45 10.35 19.35 10.04
CA GLU A 45 10.51 17.95 9.65
C GLU A 45 9.38 17.06 10.20
N ILE A 46 8.91 17.30 11.43
CA ILE A 46 7.73 16.59 11.97
C ILE A 46 6.49 16.87 11.10
N ASN A 47 6.27 18.12 10.71
CA ASN A 47 5.14 18.49 9.86
C ASN A 47 5.23 17.85 8.48
N LYS A 48 6.43 17.77 7.88
CA LYS A 48 6.67 17.05 6.61
C LYS A 48 6.28 15.57 6.74
N CYS A 49 6.68 14.91 7.82
CA CYS A 49 6.33 13.51 8.09
C CYS A 49 4.81 13.30 8.24
N ILE A 50 4.13 14.21 8.94
CA ILE A 50 2.66 14.16 9.11
C ILE A 50 1.96 14.37 7.76
N ASN A 51 2.42 15.33 6.95
CA ASN A 51 1.84 15.59 5.63
C ASN A 51 2.02 14.39 4.69
N ARG A 52 3.20 13.76 4.70
CA ARG A 52 3.44 12.51 3.97
C ARG A 52 2.49 11.40 4.41
N THR A 53 2.26 11.27 5.71
CA THR A 53 1.32 10.29 6.25
C THR A 53 -0.10 10.52 5.74
N LYS A 54 -0.58 11.78 5.73
CA LYS A 54 -1.90 12.14 5.18
C LYS A 54 -2.03 11.83 3.70
N TYR A 55 -0.96 12.00 2.93
CA TYR A 55 -0.94 11.64 1.52
C TYR A 55 -1.12 10.13 1.31
N VAL A 56 -0.35 9.31 2.03
CA VAL A 56 -0.44 7.84 1.95
C VAL A 56 -1.82 7.33 2.35
N VAL A 57 -2.44 7.93 3.37
CA VAL A 57 -3.83 7.66 3.77
C VAL A 57 -4.78 7.82 2.57
N GLY A 58 -4.68 8.93 1.83
CA GLY A 58 -5.49 9.18 0.64
C GLY A 58 -5.25 8.17 -0.50
N GLU A 59 -4.00 7.74 -0.70
CA GLU A 59 -3.67 6.71 -1.70
C GLU A 59 -4.29 5.35 -1.36
N VAL A 60 -4.22 4.94 -0.10
CA VAL A 60 -4.80 3.68 0.36
C VAL A 60 -6.33 3.70 0.22
N GLU A 61 -6.99 4.82 0.56
CA GLU A 61 -8.43 4.99 0.35
C GLU A 61 -8.82 4.92 -1.12
N ALA A 62 -8.06 5.60 -1.99
CA ALA A 62 -8.30 5.57 -3.43
C ALA A 62 -8.14 4.14 -3.97
N MET A 63 -7.06 3.46 -3.62
CA MET A 63 -6.80 2.08 -4.04
C MET A 63 -7.88 1.12 -3.53
N HIS A 64 -8.34 1.28 -2.29
CA HIS A 64 -9.45 0.48 -1.77
C HIS A 64 -10.74 0.68 -2.57
N LYS A 65 -11.09 1.93 -2.92
CA LYS A 65 -12.25 2.23 -3.79
C LYS A 65 -12.08 1.60 -5.18
N PHE A 66 -10.90 1.67 -5.78
CA PHE A 66 -10.62 1.03 -7.07
C PHE A 66 -10.74 -0.49 -7.00
N HIS A 67 -10.21 -1.11 -5.94
CA HIS A 67 -10.33 -2.55 -5.73
C HIS A 67 -11.81 -2.95 -5.61
N LYS A 68 -12.59 -2.23 -4.79
CA LYS A 68 -14.04 -2.47 -4.64
C LYS A 68 -14.78 -2.31 -5.98
N TYR A 69 -14.47 -1.26 -6.75
CA TYR A 69 -15.05 -1.06 -8.07
C TYR A 69 -14.72 -2.21 -9.03
N ARG A 70 -13.46 -2.65 -9.08
CA ARG A 70 -13.04 -3.79 -9.92
C ARG A 70 -13.76 -5.07 -9.53
N THR A 71 -13.89 -5.36 -8.23
CA THR A 71 -14.63 -6.52 -7.73
C THR A 71 -16.11 -6.48 -8.12
N LEU A 72 -16.77 -5.34 -7.93
CA LEU A 72 -18.16 -5.16 -8.33
C LEU A 72 -18.33 -5.27 -9.85
N LYS A 73 -17.48 -4.61 -10.63
CA LYS A 73 -17.53 -4.68 -12.09
C LYS A 73 -17.33 -6.12 -12.57
N LYS A 74 -16.37 -6.85 -11.99
CA LYS A 74 -16.18 -8.27 -12.30
C LYS A 74 -17.42 -9.11 -11.97
N ALA A 75 -18.11 -8.83 -10.87
CA ALA A 75 -19.29 -9.61 -10.46
C ALA A 75 -20.52 -9.37 -11.35
N TYR A 76 -20.72 -8.15 -11.86
CA TYR A 76 -21.95 -7.76 -12.57
C TYR A 76 -21.79 -7.58 -14.08
N ASP A 77 -20.55 -7.44 -14.60
CA ASP A 77 -20.30 -7.10 -16.00
C ASP A 77 -19.59 -8.25 -16.73
N ARG A 78 -20.38 -9.05 -17.48
CA ARG A 78 -19.90 -10.25 -18.18
C ARG A 78 -18.89 -9.92 -19.29
N GLU A 79 -19.01 -8.76 -19.94
CA GLU A 79 -18.02 -8.30 -20.93
C GLU A 79 -16.67 -7.95 -20.29
N PHE A 80 -16.70 -7.41 -19.07
CA PHE A 80 -15.47 -7.12 -18.31
C PHE A 80 -14.75 -8.39 -17.83
N GLN A 81 -15.47 -9.49 -17.58
CA GLN A 81 -14.87 -10.80 -17.29
C GLN A 81 -14.07 -11.32 -18.50
N LEU A 82 -14.66 -11.26 -19.70
CA LEU A 82 -14.02 -11.73 -20.94
C LEU A 82 -12.71 -10.98 -21.25
N VAL A 83 -12.66 -9.68 -21.01
CA VAL A 83 -11.44 -8.87 -21.19
C VAL A 83 -10.39 -9.23 -20.13
N ASN A 84 -10.76 -9.32 -18.84
CA ASN A 84 -9.80 -9.64 -17.78
C ASN A 84 -9.17 -11.03 -17.92
N ASP A 85 -9.92 -12.02 -18.40
CA ASP A 85 -9.41 -13.38 -18.59
C ASP A 85 -8.39 -13.47 -19.74
N GLN A 86 -8.43 -12.54 -20.70
CA GLN A 86 -7.41 -12.40 -21.74
C GLN A 86 -6.11 -11.75 -21.22
N PHE A 87 -6.15 -11.05 -20.09
CA PHE A 87 -5.01 -10.29 -19.55
C PHE A 87 -4.17 -11.04 -18.49
N ASN A 88 -4.59 -12.22 -18.02
CA ASN A 88 -3.87 -12.95 -16.96
C ASN A 88 -3.27 -14.27 -17.45
N VAL A 89 -1.95 -14.30 -17.62
CA VAL A 89 -0.96 -15.23 -16.96
C VAL A 89 0.46 -14.99 -17.52
N GLU A 90 0.64 -14.49 -18.75
CA GLU A 90 1.98 -14.51 -19.37
C GLU A 90 2.83 -13.24 -19.21
N THR A 91 2.24 -12.08 -18.90
CA THR A 91 2.96 -10.79 -19.01
C THR A 91 3.67 -10.31 -17.74
N PHE A 92 3.48 -10.98 -16.60
CA PHE A 92 4.09 -10.60 -15.31
C PHE A 92 5.23 -11.50 -14.82
N ASN A 93 5.62 -12.53 -15.59
CA ASN A 93 6.77 -13.39 -15.30
C ASN A 93 8.02 -13.03 -16.14
N LEU A 94 8.29 -11.73 -16.30
CA LEU A 94 9.56 -11.25 -16.86
C LEU A 94 10.40 -10.62 -15.74
N LYS A 95 10.87 -11.44 -14.79
CA LYS A 95 12.11 -11.16 -14.01
C LYS A 95 12.67 -12.22 -13.05
N ASP A 96 12.18 -13.47 -13.03
CA ASP A 96 12.76 -14.51 -12.14
C ASP A 96 13.60 -15.58 -12.88
N ASN A 97 14.22 -15.23 -14.01
CA ASN A 97 15.10 -16.16 -14.76
C ASN A 97 16.44 -15.50 -15.17
N ASN A 98 17.16 -14.87 -14.24
CA ASN A 98 18.54 -14.43 -14.49
C ASN A 98 19.54 -14.72 -13.35
N ASP A 99 19.22 -15.66 -12.45
CA ASP A 99 20.18 -16.18 -11.44
C ASP A 99 20.66 -17.62 -11.76
N ASN A 100 20.66 -18.02 -13.05
CA ASN A 100 21.11 -19.36 -13.46
C ASN A 100 21.98 -19.36 -14.72
N MET A 101 22.87 -18.37 -14.86
CA MET A 101 23.99 -18.40 -15.83
C MET A 101 25.34 -18.06 -15.17
N ASN A 102 25.58 -18.55 -13.95
CA ASN A 102 26.96 -18.63 -13.44
C ASN A 102 27.21 -19.90 -12.63
N GLN A 103 26.79 -21.05 -13.17
CA GLN A 103 27.28 -22.37 -12.79
C GLN A 103 27.29 -23.27 -14.03
N LYS A 104 28.26 -23.10 -14.91
CA LYS A 104 28.78 -24.19 -15.75
C LYS A 104 30.29 -24.00 -15.89
N SER A 105 30.98 -25.06 -15.51
CA SER A 105 32.41 -25.35 -15.65
C SER A 105 33.02 -24.97 -16.98
#